data_AF-A0AAX2RGW1-F1
#
_entry.id   AF-A0AAX2RGW1-F1
#
_cell.length_a   1.000
_cell.length_b   1.000
_cell.length_c   1.000
_cell.angle_alpha   90.00
_cell.angle_beta   90.00
_cell.angle_gamma   90.00
#
_symmetry.space_group_name_H-M   'P 1'
#
loop_
_entity.id
_entity.type
_entity.pdbx_description
1 polymer ?
#
loop_
_entity_poly.entity_id
_entity_poly.type
_entity_poly.pdbx_seq_one_letter_code
_entity_poly.pdbx_strand_id
1 'polypeptide(L)'
;MSLSLLPSATIWLALFAAAAFAWHRPQHGLSVGLAALGYACALAFGKLAPLALAPLALLAAAAWGVMPGRPRAVRIAAHAVFAALAVALSLHLLPGFHNPLVIAPTRFTPDAVPFTMYLNLDKPLVSLWLVWVLPWVAPDVPLSRALRTGAVAAVATAAACLAGALAFGMVGWAPKWPASGWLWLVNNLLLVTLAEEALFRGYVQGGLTRAFGAFAWGPWAALAIGAVLFGAAHAAGGWSWIVLGTVAGVGYGLAWRRGGLLASALAHAGLNVVHFGLFTYPMLAAAR
;
A
#
# COMPACT_ATOMS: atom_id res chain seq x y z
N MET A 1 -4.34 -25.48 -17.95
CA MET A 1 -5.03 -24.18 -17.81
C MET A 1 -6.04 -24.07 -18.94
N SER A 2 -7.31 -23.79 -18.65
CA SER A 2 -8.28 -23.47 -19.71
C SER A 2 -7.87 -22.15 -20.38
N LEU A 3 -8.05 -22.03 -21.70
CA LEU A 3 -7.76 -20.81 -22.47
C LEU A 3 -8.48 -19.56 -21.91
N SER A 4 -9.58 -19.75 -21.15
CA SER A 4 -10.34 -18.71 -20.47
C SER A 4 -9.63 -18.02 -19.29
N LEU A 5 -8.58 -18.64 -18.72
CA LEU A 5 -7.85 -18.08 -17.57
C LEU A 5 -6.60 -17.27 -17.97
N LEU A 6 -6.11 -17.45 -19.20
CA LEU A 6 -4.92 -16.77 -19.72
C LEU A 6 -5.03 -15.24 -19.68
N PRO A 7 -6.15 -14.61 -20.07
CA PRO A 7 -6.28 -13.16 -20.02
C PRO A 7 -6.12 -12.57 -18.62
N SER A 8 -6.69 -13.24 -17.62
CA SER A 8 -6.60 -12.83 -16.21
C SER A 8 -5.17 -12.98 -15.68
N ALA A 9 -4.51 -14.10 -15.99
CA ALA A 9 -3.13 -14.34 -15.59
C ALA A 9 -2.18 -13.28 -16.17
N THR A 10 -2.32 -12.94 -17.46
CA THR A 10 -1.49 -11.92 -18.11
C THR A 10 -1.62 -10.54 -17.46
N ILE A 11 -2.85 -10.10 -17.15
CA ILE A 11 -3.09 -8.81 -16.47
C ILE A 11 -2.31 -8.75 -15.14
N TRP A 12 -2.49 -9.77 -14.30
CA TRP A 12 -1.91 -9.75 -12.96
C TRP A 12 -0.40 -10.00 -12.95
N LEU A 13 0.11 -10.86 -13.82
CA LEU A 13 1.56 -11.03 -13.99
C LEU A 13 2.22 -9.71 -14.42
N ALA A 14 1.61 -8.98 -15.37
CA ALA A 14 2.11 -7.68 -15.81
C ALA A 14 2.06 -6.63 -14.69
N LEU A 15 0.95 -6.54 -13.95
CA LEU A 15 0.81 -5.56 -12.85
C LEU A 15 1.68 -5.88 -11.63
N PHE A 16 1.81 -7.16 -11.26
CA PHE A 16 2.74 -7.57 -10.21
C PHE A 16 4.20 -7.31 -10.62
N ALA A 17 4.56 -7.62 -11.86
CA ALA A 17 5.90 -7.31 -12.36
C ALA A 17 6.13 -5.78 -12.39
N ALA A 18 5.14 -4.99 -12.83
CA ALA A 18 5.24 -3.54 -12.80
C ALA A 18 5.50 -3.00 -11.39
N ALA A 19 4.76 -3.49 -10.39
CA ALA A 19 4.98 -3.14 -8.98
C ALA A 19 6.35 -3.61 -8.47
N ALA A 20 6.80 -4.81 -8.85
CA ALA A 20 8.12 -5.34 -8.47
C ALA A 20 9.26 -4.49 -9.04
N PHE A 21 9.19 -4.12 -10.32
CA PHE A 21 10.19 -3.26 -10.96
C PHE A 21 10.14 -1.80 -10.51
N ALA A 22 9.00 -1.34 -9.96
CA ALA A 22 8.89 0.01 -9.40
C ALA A 22 9.81 0.22 -8.19
N TRP A 23 10.20 -0.84 -7.46
CA TRP A 23 11.12 -0.74 -6.33
C TRP A 23 12.53 -0.29 -6.71
N HIS A 24 12.91 -0.45 -7.99
CA HIS A 24 14.24 -0.16 -8.49
C HIS A 24 14.18 0.95 -9.55
N ARG A 25 14.65 2.15 -9.19
CA ARG A 25 14.64 3.33 -10.07
C ARG A 25 15.18 3.10 -11.49
N PRO A 26 16.30 2.38 -11.70
CA PRO A 26 16.77 2.10 -13.06
C PRO A 26 15.79 1.31 -13.93
N GLN A 27 14.83 0.61 -13.32
CA GLN A 27 13.85 -0.26 -13.98
C GLN A 27 12.47 0.41 -14.12
N HIS A 28 12.33 1.71 -13.80
CA HIS A 28 11.06 2.42 -13.93
C HIS A 28 10.51 2.39 -15.36
N GLY A 29 11.34 2.45 -16.40
CA GLY A 29 10.87 2.33 -17.79
C GLY A 29 10.17 1.00 -18.06
N LEU A 30 10.74 -0.11 -17.57
CA LEU A 30 10.13 -1.44 -17.65
C LEU A 30 8.86 -1.53 -16.81
N SER A 31 8.88 -0.98 -15.60
CA SER A 31 7.70 -0.88 -14.72
C SER A 31 6.52 -0.18 -15.41
N VAL A 32 6.78 0.98 -16.03
CA VAL A 32 5.76 1.74 -16.78
C VAL A 32 5.24 0.94 -17.97
N GLY A 33 6.13 0.30 -18.75
CA GLY A 33 5.72 -0.52 -19.89
C GLY A 33 4.84 -1.72 -19.50
N LEU A 34 5.19 -2.40 -18.41
CA LEU A 34 4.42 -3.53 -17.88
C LEU A 34 3.08 -3.08 -17.29
N ALA A 35 3.04 -1.93 -16.62
CA ALA A 35 1.78 -1.36 -16.15
C ALA A 35 0.87 -0.99 -17.33
N ALA A 36 1.41 -0.33 -18.36
CA ALA A 36 0.67 0.00 -19.57
C ALA A 36 0.11 -1.26 -20.25
N LEU A 37 0.90 -2.33 -20.37
CA LEU A 37 0.44 -3.63 -20.86
C LEU A 37 -0.68 -4.20 -19.99
N GLY A 38 -0.49 -4.23 -18.66
CA GLY A 38 -1.47 -4.77 -17.71
C GLY A 38 -2.81 -4.04 -17.79
N TYR A 39 -2.81 -2.71 -17.80
CA TYR A 39 -4.04 -1.90 -17.91
C TYR A 39 -4.66 -1.95 -19.31
N ALA A 40 -3.85 -2.03 -20.38
CA ALA A 40 -4.36 -2.22 -21.73
C ALA A 40 -5.06 -3.58 -21.89
N CYS A 41 -4.47 -4.66 -21.35
CA CYS A 41 -5.12 -5.97 -21.28
C CYS A 41 -6.38 -5.91 -20.41
N ALA A 42 -6.34 -5.23 -19.25
CA ALA A 42 -7.51 -5.08 -18.40
C ALA A 42 -8.67 -4.40 -19.14
N LEU A 43 -8.39 -3.36 -19.94
CA LEU A 43 -9.37 -2.70 -20.80
C LEU A 43 -9.89 -3.64 -21.90
N ALA A 44 -8.98 -4.31 -22.63
CA ALA A 44 -9.33 -5.20 -23.73
C ALA A 44 -10.21 -6.40 -23.30
N PHE A 45 -10.01 -6.90 -22.07
CA PHE A 45 -10.76 -8.03 -21.52
C PHE A 45 -11.90 -7.61 -20.56
N GLY A 46 -12.27 -6.32 -20.55
CA GLY A 46 -13.41 -5.80 -19.78
C GLY A 46 -13.23 -5.78 -18.26
N LYS A 47 -12.01 -5.99 -17.75
CA LYS A 47 -11.67 -5.80 -16.33
C LYS A 47 -11.55 -4.33 -15.96
N LEU A 48 -11.29 -3.48 -16.95
CA LEU A 48 -11.32 -2.03 -16.85
C LEU A 48 -12.34 -1.51 -17.88
N ALA A 49 -13.28 -0.67 -17.47
CA ALA A 49 -14.22 -0.02 -18.38
C ALA A 49 -13.60 1.25 -18.99
N PRO A 50 -14.03 1.70 -20.18
CA PRO A 50 -13.53 2.94 -20.78
C PRO A 50 -13.65 4.18 -19.88
N LEU A 51 -14.67 4.23 -19.01
CA LEU A 51 -14.84 5.32 -18.04
C LEU A 51 -13.65 5.46 -17.08
N ALA A 52 -12.96 4.36 -16.76
CA ALA A 52 -11.78 4.39 -15.90
C ALA A 52 -10.55 5.02 -16.59
N LEU A 53 -10.60 5.34 -17.89
CA LEU A 53 -9.56 6.15 -18.53
C LEU A 53 -9.54 7.60 -18.02
N ALA A 54 -10.66 8.11 -17.50
CA ALA A 54 -10.73 9.47 -16.93
C ALA A 54 -9.78 9.66 -15.72
N PRO A 55 -9.81 8.82 -14.66
CA PRO A 55 -8.84 8.94 -13.58
C PRO A 55 -7.39 8.69 -14.02
N LEU A 56 -7.14 7.81 -14.99
CA LEU A 56 -5.79 7.63 -15.56
C LEU A 56 -5.30 8.92 -16.24
N ALA A 57 -6.16 9.59 -17.03
CA ALA A 57 -5.83 10.86 -17.67
C ALA A 57 -5.59 11.98 -16.64
N LEU A 58 -6.40 12.03 -15.57
CA LEU A 58 -6.19 12.99 -14.48
C LEU A 58 -4.90 12.73 -13.70
N LEU A 59 -4.53 11.46 -13.48
CA LEU A 59 -3.23 11.10 -12.90
C LEU A 59 -2.08 11.57 -13.82
N ALA A 60 -2.18 11.38 -15.14
CA ALA A 60 -1.18 11.86 -16.08
C ALA A 60 -1.08 13.40 -16.08
N ALA A 61 -2.21 14.11 -16.05
CA ALA A 61 -2.25 15.57 -15.94
C ALA A 61 -1.64 16.06 -14.61
N ALA A 62 -1.93 15.37 -13.49
CA ALA A 62 -1.32 15.66 -12.20
C ALA A 62 0.20 15.43 -12.25
N ALA A 63 0.69 14.37 -12.90
CA ALA A 63 2.12 14.10 -13.07
C ALA A 63 2.81 15.25 -13.81
N TRP A 64 2.22 15.70 -14.92
CA TRP A 64 2.69 16.86 -15.67
C TRP A 64 2.69 18.15 -14.83
N GLY A 65 1.65 18.35 -14.02
CA GLY A 65 1.47 19.55 -13.20
C GLY A 65 2.46 19.66 -12.04
N VAL A 66 2.99 18.54 -11.54
CA VAL A 66 4.02 18.53 -10.48
C VAL A 66 5.46 18.61 -11.01
N MET A 67 5.66 18.56 -12.33
CA MET A 67 6.99 18.66 -12.94
C MET A 67 7.71 19.98 -12.59
N PRO A 68 9.05 19.99 -12.59
CA PRO A 68 9.83 21.22 -12.45
C PRO A 68 9.45 22.28 -13.50
N GLY A 69 9.53 23.56 -13.13
CA GLY A 69 9.23 24.68 -14.02
C GLY A 69 7.75 25.06 -14.12
N ARG A 70 6.82 24.30 -13.51
CA ARG A 70 5.40 24.67 -13.44
C ARG A 70 5.15 25.76 -12.39
N PRO A 71 4.20 26.70 -12.64
CA PRO A 71 3.80 27.70 -11.65
C PRO A 71 3.37 27.06 -10.33
N ARG A 72 3.60 27.75 -9.20
CA ARG A 72 3.26 27.23 -7.86
C ARG A 72 1.78 26.84 -7.74
N ALA A 73 0.87 27.64 -8.30
CA ALA A 73 -0.56 27.35 -8.30
C ALA A 73 -0.89 26.03 -9.03
N VAL A 74 -0.27 25.79 -10.20
CA VAL A 74 -0.44 24.55 -10.97
C VAL A 74 0.05 23.34 -10.18
N ARG A 75 1.22 23.46 -9.53
CA ARG A 75 1.78 22.38 -8.69
C ARG A 75 0.87 22.05 -7.49
N ILE A 76 0.31 23.07 -6.84
CA ILE A 76 -0.64 22.89 -5.73
C ILE A 76 -1.91 22.21 -6.23
N ALA A 77 -2.49 22.69 -7.33
CA ALA A 77 -3.68 22.08 -7.93
C ALA A 77 -3.42 20.62 -8.32
N ALA A 78 -2.27 20.30 -8.91
CA ALA A 78 -1.89 18.94 -9.28
C ALA A 78 -1.77 18.02 -8.05
N HIS A 79 -1.17 18.48 -6.95
CA HIS A 79 -1.13 17.74 -5.69
C HIS A 79 -2.52 17.54 -5.07
N ALA A 80 -3.41 18.54 -5.17
CA ALA A 80 -4.78 18.43 -4.68
C ALA A 80 -5.59 17.40 -5.50
N VAL A 81 -5.47 17.45 -6.83
CA VAL A 81 -6.08 16.46 -7.74
C VAL A 81 -5.55 15.06 -7.44
N PHE A 82 -4.23 14.90 -7.33
CA PHE A 82 -3.63 13.61 -6.98
C PHE A 82 -4.14 13.11 -5.62
N ALA A 83 -4.19 13.95 -4.59
CA ALA A 83 -4.67 13.55 -3.26
C ALA A 83 -6.14 13.09 -3.30
N ALA A 84 -7.01 13.81 -4.01
CA ALA A 84 -8.40 13.42 -4.19
C ALA A 84 -8.52 12.07 -4.93
N LEU A 85 -7.75 11.87 -6.01
CA LEU A 85 -7.71 10.60 -6.74
C LEU A 85 -7.15 9.46 -5.88
N ALA A 86 -6.10 9.70 -5.10
CA ALA A 86 -5.51 8.70 -4.22
C ALA A 86 -6.52 8.19 -3.19
N VAL A 87 -7.32 9.09 -2.60
CA VAL A 87 -8.41 8.73 -1.70
C VAL A 87 -9.50 7.95 -2.46
N ALA A 88 -9.98 8.47 -3.58
CA ALA A 88 -11.07 7.85 -4.33
C ALA A 88 -10.71 6.45 -4.87
N LEU A 89 -9.48 6.25 -5.37
CA LEU A 89 -8.97 4.96 -5.84
C LEU A 89 -8.74 3.99 -4.68
N SER A 90 -8.19 4.45 -3.56
CA SER A 90 -7.93 3.59 -2.39
C SER A 90 -9.21 3.14 -1.68
N LEU A 91 -10.28 3.93 -1.78
CA LEU A 91 -11.61 3.62 -1.26
C LEU A 91 -12.53 2.98 -2.31
N HIS A 92 -12.03 2.69 -3.53
CA HIS A 92 -12.80 2.10 -4.64
C HIS A 92 -14.08 2.87 -4.99
N LEU A 93 -14.04 4.20 -4.88
CA LEU A 93 -15.20 5.08 -5.16
C LEU A 93 -15.39 5.35 -6.65
N LEU A 94 -14.37 5.11 -7.48
CA LEU A 94 -14.42 5.39 -8.91
C LEU A 94 -15.00 4.19 -9.68
N PRO A 95 -15.94 4.41 -10.61
CA PRO A 95 -16.52 3.34 -11.39
C PRO A 95 -15.56 2.82 -12.46
N GLY A 96 -15.86 1.63 -12.99
CA GLY A 96 -15.15 1.05 -14.14
C GLY A 96 -13.96 0.16 -13.79
N PHE A 97 -13.68 -0.08 -12.51
CA PHE A 97 -12.68 -1.05 -12.07
C PHE A 97 -13.36 -2.35 -11.62
N HIS A 98 -13.28 -3.41 -12.43
CA HIS A 98 -13.89 -4.71 -12.12
C HIS A 98 -12.88 -5.64 -11.44
N ASN A 99 -12.63 -5.36 -10.16
CA ASN A 99 -11.67 -6.09 -9.34
C ASN A 99 -12.11 -7.55 -9.10
N PRO A 100 -11.32 -8.57 -9.50
CA PRO A 100 -11.68 -9.96 -9.29
C PRO A 100 -11.53 -10.38 -7.81
N LEU A 101 -12.54 -11.08 -7.30
CA LEU A 101 -12.49 -11.80 -6.02
C LEU A 101 -11.60 -13.06 -6.20
N VAL A 102 -10.50 -13.14 -5.47
CA VAL A 102 -9.52 -14.23 -5.58
C VAL A 102 -9.41 -15.08 -4.31
N ILE A 103 -9.86 -14.57 -3.17
CA ILE A 103 -10.14 -15.35 -1.97
C ILE A 103 -11.59 -15.05 -1.58
N ALA A 104 -12.47 -16.02 -1.81
CA ALA A 104 -13.86 -15.97 -1.36
C ALA A 104 -13.93 -15.92 0.19
N PRO A 105 -15.08 -15.54 0.79
CA PRO A 105 -15.21 -15.45 2.24
C PRO A 105 -14.74 -16.74 2.94
N THR A 106 -13.57 -16.67 3.56
CA THR A 106 -12.88 -17.83 4.14
C THR A 106 -12.53 -17.53 5.59
N ARG A 107 -12.89 -18.45 6.48
CA ARG A 107 -12.39 -18.44 7.86
C ARG A 107 -11.06 -19.20 7.89
N PHE A 108 -9.98 -18.50 8.18
CA PHE A 108 -8.66 -19.15 8.27
C PHE A 108 -8.42 -19.83 9.62
N THR A 109 -9.19 -19.45 10.64
CA THR A 109 -9.24 -20.11 11.95
C THR A 109 -10.70 -20.20 12.42
N PRO A 110 -11.07 -21.15 13.30
CA PRO A 110 -12.47 -21.38 13.69
C PRO A 110 -13.14 -20.16 14.35
N ASP A 111 -12.34 -19.38 15.07
CA ASP A 111 -12.68 -18.20 15.87
C ASP A 111 -12.66 -16.88 15.07
N ALA A 112 -12.20 -16.87 13.81
CA ALA A 112 -12.07 -15.66 13.01
C ALA A 112 -13.36 -15.27 12.29
N VAL A 113 -13.51 -13.96 12.04
CA VAL A 113 -14.42 -13.47 10.99
C VAL A 113 -13.92 -13.89 9.60
N PRO A 114 -14.81 -14.08 8.60
CA PRO A 114 -14.38 -14.43 7.24
C PRO A 114 -13.51 -13.32 6.62
N PHE A 115 -12.40 -13.71 6.00
CA PHE A 115 -11.58 -12.84 5.17
C PHE A 115 -11.97 -12.99 3.69
N THR A 116 -11.96 -11.88 2.96
CA THR A 116 -12.07 -11.84 1.51
C THR A 116 -10.88 -11.08 0.92
N MET A 117 -10.47 -11.46 -0.29
CA MET A 117 -9.43 -10.75 -1.01
C MET A 117 -9.81 -10.54 -2.46
N TYR A 118 -9.70 -9.28 -2.88
CA TYR A 118 -9.75 -8.86 -4.27
C TYR A 118 -8.34 -8.53 -4.74
N LEU A 119 -8.07 -8.75 -6.02
CA LEU A 119 -6.94 -8.08 -6.66
C LEU A 119 -7.46 -6.76 -7.23
N ASN A 120 -6.97 -5.63 -6.69
CA ASN A 120 -7.47 -4.32 -7.06
C ASN A 120 -6.66 -3.69 -8.18
N LEU A 121 -7.34 -3.18 -9.21
CA LEU A 121 -6.75 -2.44 -10.32
C LEU A 121 -6.52 -0.95 -9.96
N ASP A 122 -7.34 -0.40 -9.06
CA ASP A 122 -7.35 1.03 -8.72
C ASP A 122 -6.17 1.41 -7.82
N LYS A 123 -6.07 0.75 -6.66
CA LYS A 123 -5.11 1.08 -5.60
C LYS A 123 -3.65 1.08 -6.09
N PRO A 124 -3.20 0.13 -6.95
CA PRO A 124 -1.83 0.14 -7.46
C PRO A 124 -1.45 1.39 -8.25
N LEU A 125 -2.41 2.05 -8.92
CA LEU A 125 -2.15 3.30 -9.65
C LEU A 125 -1.57 4.38 -8.75
N VAL A 126 -2.00 4.43 -7.48
CA VAL A 126 -1.53 5.41 -6.50
C VAL A 126 -0.05 5.19 -6.20
N SER A 127 0.36 3.96 -5.85
CA SER A 127 1.77 3.62 -5.62
C SER A 127 2.65 3.89 -6.83
N LEU A 128 2.22 3.40 -7.99
CA LEU A 128 3.02 3.46 -9.21
C LEU A 128 3.23 4.92 -9.61
N TRP A 129 2.16 5.73 -9.60
CA TRP A 129 2.26 7.17 -9.83
C TRP A 129 3.24 7.82 -8.86
N LEU A 130 3.14 7.54 -7.56
CA LEU A 130 4.01 8.15 -6.54
C LEU A 130 5.49 7.83 -6.77
N VAL A 131 5.79 6.56 -7.04
CA VAL A 131 7.17 6.08 -7.20
C VAL A 131 7.78 6.59 -8.52
N TRP A 132 6.99 6.68 -9.59
CA TRP A 132 7.47 7.16 -10.89
C TRP A 132 7.62 8.69 -10.93
N VAL A 133 6.72 9.42 -10.29
CA VAL A 133 6.59 10.89 -10.46
C VAL A 133 7.36 11.66 -9.38
N LEU A 134 7.38 11.17 -8.14
CA LEU A 134 7.91 11.92 -7.01
C LEU A 134 9.21 11.29 -6.47
N PRO A 135 10.39 11.88 -6.76
CA PRO A 135 11.66 11.24 -6.43
C PRO A 135 11.87 11.05 -4.93
N TRP A 136 11.28 11.89 -4.07
CA TRP A 136 11.44 11.77 -2.63
C TRP A 136 10.67 10.61 -1.98
N VAL A 137 9.75 9.96 -2.71
CA VAL A 137 8.94 8.84 -2.19
C VAL A 137 9.82 7.65 -1.80
N ALA A 138 10.82 7.36 -2.63
CA ALA A 138 11.76 6.24 -2.46
C ALA A 138 13.21 6.76 -2.44
N PRO A 139 13.68 7.39 -1.35
CA PRO A 139 15.03 7.95 -1.28
C PRO A 139 16.11 6.86 -1.44
N ASP A 140 17.26 7.21 -2.01
CA ASP A 140 18.38 6.28 -2.15
C ASP A 140 18.98 5.97 -0.78
N VAL A 141 18.91 4.71 -0.39
CA VAL A 141 19.47 4.21 0.86
C VAL A 141 20.21 2.91 0.57
N PRO A 142 21.40 2.67 1.17
CA PRO A 142 22.10 1.41 0.99
C PRO A 142 21.21 0.22 1.38
N LEU A 143 21.17 -0.81 0.52
CA LEU A 143 20.30 -1.97 0.73
C LEU A 143 20.52 -2.61 2.11
N SER A 144 21.76 -2.74 2.56
CA SER A 144 22.09 -3.28 3.90
C SER A 144 21.46 -2.47 5.04
N ARG A 145 21.39 -1.13 4.91
CA ARG A 145 20.73 -0.27 5.89
C ARG A 145 19.22 -0.44 5.83
N ALA A 146 18.64 -0.49 4.63
CA ALA A 146 17.20 -0.67 4.45
C ALA A 146 16.74 -2.02 5.05
N LEU A 147 17.45 -3.11 4.74
CA LEU A 147 17.17 -4.45 5.26
C LEU A 147 17.29 -4.52 6.79
N ARG A 148 18.41 -4.03 7.35
CA ARG A 148 18.63 -4.04 8.81
C ARG A 148 17.58 -3.21 9.55
N THR A 149 17.31 -2.00 9.05
CA THR A 149 16.32 -1.11 9.67
C THR A 149 14.92 -1.70 9.57
N GLY A 150 14.57 -2.24 8.40
CA GLY A 150 13.29 -2.88 8.15
C GLY A 150 13.07 -4.11 9.01
N ALA A 151 14.06 -4.99 9.16
CA ALA A 151 13.98 -6.18 10.01
C ALA A 151 13.77 -5.82 11.49
N VAL A 152 14.56 -4.88 12.02
CA VAL A 152 14.39 -4.41 13.41
C VAL A 152 13.02 -3.77 13.61
N ALA A 153 12.59 -2.92 12.68
CA ALA A 153 11.28 -2.27 12.74
C ALA A 153 10.13 -3.28 12.59
N ALA A 154 10.28 -4.32 11.76
CA ALA A 154 9.30 -5.39 11.62
C ALA A 154 9.07 -6.10 12.96
N VAL A 155 10.15 -6.54 13.61
CA VAL A 155 10.07 -7.22 14.91
C VAL A 155 9.46 -6.30 15.97
N ALA A 156 9.96 -5.07 16.10
CA ALA A 156 9.49 -4.13 17.11
C ALA A 156 8.01 -3.74 16.91
N THR A 157 7.61 -3.46 15.66
CA THR A 157 6.24 -3.07 15.34
C THR A 157 5.29 -4.27 15.47
N ALA A 158 5.70 -5.46 15.01
CA ALA A 158 4.94 -6.68 15.20
C ALA A 158 4.69 -6.98 16.68
N ALA A 159 5.74 -6.92 17.51
CA ALA A 159 5.61 -7.13 18.94
C ALA A 159 4.64 -6.12 19.59
N ALA A 160 4.80 -4.83 19.33
CA ALA A 160 3.94 -3.80 19.91
C ALA A 160 2.47 -3.93 19.47
N CYS A 161 2.22 -4.09 18.16
CA CYS A 161 0.86 -4.15 17.64
C CYS A 161 0.16 -5.46 18.00
N LEU A 162 0.84 -6.61 17.97
CA LEU A 162 0.24 -7.90 18.29
C LEU A 162 0.02 -8.07 19.79
N ALA A 163 0.92 -7.54 20.64
CA ALA A 163 0.66 -7.46 22.08
C ALA A 163 -0.57 -6.59 22.38
N GLY A 164 -0.69 -5.44 21.72
CA GLY A 164 -1.88 -4.59 21.83
C GLY A 164 -3.16 -5.27 21.31
N ALA A 165 -3.08 -5.99 20.19
CA ALA A 165 -4.20 -6.73 19.64
C ALA A 165 -4.66 -7.87 20.55
N LEU A 166 -3.73 -8.59 21.19
CA LEU A 166 -4.03 -9.56 22.24
C LEU A 166 -4.72 -8.89 23.44
N ALA A 167 -4.19 -7.75 23.91
CA ALA A 167 -4.76 -7.01 25.05
C ALA A 167 -6.17 -6.46 24.75
N PHE A 168 -6.45 -6.08 23.50
CA PHE A 168 -7.79 -5.68 23.06
C PHE A 168 -8.72 -6.84 22.74
N GLY A 169 -8.27 -8.10 22.86
CA GLY A 169 -9.08 -9.27 22.51
C GLY A 169 -9.44 -9.33 21.03
N MET A 170 -8.58 -8.81 20.15
CA MET A 170 -8.82 -8.79 18.69
C MET A 170 -8.29 -10.03 17.99
N VAL A 171 -7.27 -10.67 18.55
CA VAL A 171 -6.61 -11.85 17.96
C VAL A 171 -6.27 -12.87 19.04
N GLY A 172 -6.16 -14.14 18.67
CA GLY A 172 -5.56 -15.19 19.49
C GLY A 172 -4.34 -15.81 18.79
N TRP A 173 -3.53 -16.58 19.52
CA TRP A 173 -2.45 -17.37 18.93
C TRP A 173 -3.03 -18.51 18.09
N ALA A 174 -2.76 -18.52 16.79
CA ALA A 174 -3.27 -19.51 15.86
C ALA A 174 -2.34 -19.68 14.62
N PRO A 175 -1.22 -20.40 14.77
CA PRO A 175 -0.28 -20.65 13.69
C PRO A 175 -0.91 -21.38 12.50
N LYS A 176 -0.73 -20.83 11.30
CA LYS A 176 -1.25 -21.37 10.04
C LYS A 176 -0.52 -20.81 8.83
N TRP A 177 -0.55 -21.56 7.74
CA TRP A 177 -0.24 -21.04 6.42
C TRP A 177 -1.11 -21.75 5.37
N PRO A 178 -2.29 -21.21 5.03
CA PRO A 178 -3.17 -21.82 4.04
C PRO A 178 -2.55 -21.78 2.64
N ALA A 179 -3.01 -22.63 1.73
CA ALA A 179 -2.52 -22.65 0.34
C ALA A 179 -2.67 -21.29 -0.38
N SER A 180 -3.75 -20.55 -0.09
CA SER A 180 -3.97 -19.18 -0.58
C SER A 180 -3.04 -18.12 0.03
N GLY A 181 -2.28 -18.48 1.07
CA GLY A 181 -1.33 -17.60 1.76
C GLY A 181 -0.23 -17.06 0.85
N TRP A 182 0.17 -17.81 -0.18
CA TRP A 182 1.16 -17.33 -1.16
C TRP A 182 0.61 -16.24 -2.07
N LEU A 183 -0.63 -16.39 -2.55
CA LEU A 183 -1.29 -15.34 -3.33
C LEU A 183 -1.55 -14.10 -2.46
N TRP A 184 -1.98 -14.32 -1.21
CA TRP A 184 -2.14 -13.25 -0.23
C TRP A 184 -0.82 -12.50 -0.01
N LEU A 185 0.31 -13.21 0.13
CA LEU A 185 1.61 -12.61 0.36
C LEU A 185 2.04 -11.73 -0.83
N VAL A 186 1.93 -12.24 -2.06
CA VAL A 186 2.28 -11.47 -3.27
C VAL A 186 1.40 -10.22 -3.40
N ASN A 187 0.10 -10.35 -3.17
CA ASN A 187 -0.83 -9.20 -3.15
C ASN A 187 -0.46 -8.20 -2.04
N ASN A 188 -0.15 -8.70 -0.84
CA ASN A 188 0.18 -7.86 0.31
C ASN A 188 1.47 -7.08 0.06
N LEU A 189 2.51 -7.71 -0.48
CA LEU A 189 3.79 -7.06 -0.75
C LEU A 189 3.69 -6.03 -1.89
N LEU A 190 3.12 -6.44 -3.03
CA LEU A 190 3.22 -5.67 -4.26
C LEU A 190 2.11 -4.65 -4.45
N LEU A 191 0.91 -4.90 -3.90
CA LEU A 191 -0.24 -4.00 -4.11
C LEU A 191 -0.64 -3.27 -2.82
N VAL A 192 -0.71 -3.96 -1.68
CA VAL A 192 -1.15 -3.34 -0.42
C VAL A 192 -0.02 -2.50 0.20
N THR A 193 1.08 -3.16 0.56
CA THR A 193 2.20 -2.55 1.27
C THR A 193 2.88 -1.47 0.43
N LEU A 194 3.13 -1.74 -0.86
CA LEU A 194 3.70 -0.72 -1.75
C LEU A 194 2.80 0.52 -1.83
N ALA A 195 1.49 0.36 -2.03
CA ALA A 195 0.55 1.49 -2.11
C ALA A 195 0.50 2.30 -0.82
N GLU A 196 0.35 1.62 0.32
CA GLU A 196 0.21 2.29 1.60
C GLU A 196 1.51 2.96 2.04
N GLU A 197 2.66 2.29 1.89
CA GLU A 197 3.93 2.88 2.30
C GLU A 197 4.35 4.02 1.36
N ALA A 198 4.10 3.90 0.05
CA ALA A 198 4.35 5.01 -0.88
C ALA A 198 3.46 6.21 -0.53
N LEU A 199 2.19 6.01 -0.20
CA LEU A 199 1.24 7.08 0.13
C LEU A 199 1.54 7.70 1.50
N PHE A 200 1.58 6.91 2.57
CA PHE A 200 1.69 7.45 3.92
C PHE A 200 3.13 7.84 4.28
N ARG A 201 4.14 7.09 3.84
CA ARG A 201 5.54 7.39 4.18
C ARG A 201 6.22 8.23 3.12
N GLY A 202 6.11 7.84 1.85
CA GLY A 202 6.71 8.58 0.76
C GLY A 202 6.04 9.94 0.52
N TYR A 203 4.73 9.95 0.28
CA TYR A 203 4.00 11.15 -0.12
C TYR A 203 3.68 12.06 1.07
N VAL A 204 2.94 11.57 2.06
CA VAL A 204 2.49 12.36 3.22
C VAL A 204 3.68 12.71 4.10
N GLN A 205 4.31 11.72 4.74
CA GLN A 205 5.40 11.98 5.68
C GLN A 205 6.63 12.59 4.98
N GLY A 206 7.06 12.06 3.83
CA GLY A 206 8.19 12.60 3.07
C GLY A 206 7.93 13.99 2.50
N GLY A 207 6.73 14.22 1.95
CA GLY A 207 6.31 15.54 1.47
C GLY A 207 6.29 16.58 2.59
N LEU A 208 5.65 16.27 3.72
CA LEU A 208 5.57 17.15 4.89
C LEU A 208 6.93 17.40 5.54
N THR A 209 7.78 16.38 5.66
CA THR A 209 9.15 16.53 6.19
C THR A 209 9.91 17.63 5.46
N ARG A 210 9.74 17.67 4.14
CA ARG A 210 10.42 18.66 3.29
C ARG A 210 9.64 19.98 3.18
N ALA A 211 8.33 20.00 3.38
CA ALA A 211 7.56 21.25 3.53
C ALA A 211 7.90 21.98 4.84
N PHE A 212 8.13 21.23 5.91
CA PHE A 212 8.53 21.73 7.23
C PHE A 212 10.05 21.77 7.43
N GLY A 213 10.84 21.70 6.35
CA GLY A 213 12.30 21.58 6.43
C GLY A 213 13.01 22.75 7.14
N ALA A 214 12.35 23.91 7.25
CA ALA A 214 12.86 25.05 8.01
C ALA A 214 12.79 24.88 9.54
N PHE A 215 12.07 23.86 10.03
CA PHE A 215 11.81 23.66 11.45
C PHE A 215 12.44 22.34 11.94
N ALA A 216 13.19 22.40 13.05
CA ALA A 216 13.81 21.21 13.65
C ALA A 216 12.78 20.14 14.08
N TRP A 217 11.56 20.56 14.43
CA TRP A 217 10.44 19.65 14.77
C TRP A 217 9.72 19.10 13.54
N GLY A 218 9.93 19.66 12.34
CA GLY A 218 9.19 19.35 11.12
C GLY A 218 9.13 17.85 10.76
N PRO A 219 10.26 17.12 10.75
CA PRO A 219 10.26 15.68 10.47
C PRO A 219 9.46 14.84 11.48
N TRP A 220 9.37 15.28 12.73
CA TRP A 220 8.62 14.58 13.78
C TRP A 220 7.13 14.85 13.68
N ALA A 221 6.72 16.10 13.37
CA ALA A 221 5.33 16.40 13.04
C ALA A 221 4.85 15.64 11.80
N ALA A 222 5.67 15.57 10.75
CA ALA A 222 5.37 14.80 9.55
C ALA A 222 5.14 13.30 9.85
N LEU A 223 5.96 12.71 10.72
CA LEU A 223 5.78 11.34 11.19
C LEU A 223 4.47 11.18 11.96
N ALA A 224 4.19 12.07 12.92
CA ALA A 224 2.97 12.01 13.72
C ALA A 224 1.72 12.11 12.84
N ILE A 225 1.69 13.06 11.91
CA ILE A 225 0.59 13.23 10.94
C ILE A 225 0.43 11.98 10.08
N GLY A 226 1.52 11.45 9.52
CA GLY A 226 1.48 10.24 8.71
C GLY A 226 1.03 8.99 9.48
N ALA A 227 1.35 8.88 10.77
CA ALA A 227 0.92 7.78 11.63
C ALA A 227 -0.57 7.89 11.99
N VAL A 228 -1.05 9.07 12.34
CA VAL A 228 -2.47 9.31 12.65
C VAL A 228 -3.34 9.07 11.41
N LEU A 229 -2.95 9.58 10.24
CA LEU A 229 -3.69 9.35 9.00
C LEU A 229 -3.72 7.87 8.60
N PHE A 230 -2.62 7.13 8.84
CA PHE A 230 -2.60 5.69 8.60
C PHE A 230 -3.56 4.95 9.53
N GLY A 231 -3.60 5.30 10.82
CA GLY A 231 -4.59 4.75 11.77
C GLY A 231 -6.02 5.09 11.37
N ALA A 232 -6.29 6.34 10.99
CA ALA A 232 -7.60 6.80 10.54
C ALA A 232 -8.10 6.03 9.30
N ALA A 233 -7.19 5.65 8.38
CA ALA A 233 -7.54 4.84 7.22
C ALA A 233 -8.06 3.43 7.59
N HIS A 234 -7.83 2.97 8.82
CA HIS A 234 -8.31 1.70 9.34
C HIS A 234 -9.62 1.83 10.14
N ALA A 235 -10.29 2.98 10.10
CA ALA A 235 -11.51 3.25 10.87
C ALA A 235 -12.65 2.25 10.58
N ALA A 236 -12.71 1.66 9.38
CA ALA A 236 -13.69 0.63 9.05
C ALA A 236 -13.58 -0.64 9.94
N GLY A 237 -12.41 -0.89 10.54
CA GLY A 237 -12.22 -1.96 11.52
C GLY A 237 -12.67 -1.61 12.95
N GLY A 238 -12.96 -0.33 13.24
CA GLY A 238 -13.29 0.17 14.57
C GLY A 238 -12.13 0.85 15.30
N TRP A 239 -12.39 1.37 16.49
CA TRP A 239 -11.43 2.23 17.22
C TRP A 239 -10.11 1.54 17.56
N SER A 240 -10.13 0.24 17.85
CA SER A 240 -8.94 -0.53 18.20
C SER A 240 -7.98 -0.65 17.01
N TRP A 241 -8.52 -0.79 15.79
CA TRP A 241 -7.76 -0.72 14.55
C TRP A 241 -7.17 0.67 14.28
N ILE A 242 -7.87 1.75 14.66
CA ILE A 242 -7.32 3.11 14.57
C ILE A 242 -6.09 3.23 15.48
N VAL A 243 -6.20 2.81 16.74
CA VAL A 243 -5.10 2.88 17.72
C VAL A 243 -3.91 2.03 17.26
N LEU A 244 -4.12 0.75 16.95
CA LEU A 244 -3.05 -0.15 16.52
C LEU A 244 -2.46 0.25 15.17
N GLY A 245 -3.29 0.77 14.25
CA GLY A 245 -2.85 1.35 12.99
C GLY A 245 -1.97 2.57 13.22
N THR A 246 -2.30 3.47 14.15
CA THR A 246 -1.42 4.59 14.50
C THR A 246 -0.09 4.12 15.09
N VAL A 247 -0.09 3.12 15.98
CA VAL A 247 1.15 2.52 16.52
C VAL A 247 2.00 1.91 15.41
N ALA A 248 1.37 1.14 14.51
CA ALA A 248 2.04 0.58 13.33
C ALA A 248 2.63 1.70 12.45
N GLY A 249 1.87 2.76 12.23
CA GLY A 249 2.29 3.91 11.44
C GLY A 249 3.47 4.67 12.04
N VAL A 250 3.60 4.72 13.36
CA VAL A 250 4.81 5.23 14.03
C VAL A 250 6.01 4.33 13.71
N GLY A 251 5.87 3.01 13.86
CA GLY A 251 6.93 2.04 13.55
C GLY A 251 7.42 2.15 12.11
N TYR A 252 6.48 2.15 11.15
CA TYR A 252 6.78 2.27 9.72
C TYR A 252 7.39 3.64 9.39
N GLY A 253 6.88 4.72 10.00
CA GLY A 253 7.41 6.07 9.83
C GLY A 253 8.83 6.23 10.34
N LEU A 254 9.19 5.58 11.45
CA LEU A 254 10.56 5.55 11.96
C LEU A 254 11.48 4.74 11.06
N ALA A 255 10.99 3.63 10.50
CA ALA A 255 11.71 2.81 9.54
C ALA A 255 12.00 3.59 8.25
N TRP A 256 10.99 4.28 7.70
CA TRP A 256 11.14 5.11 6.50
C TRP A 256 12.19 6.20 6.68
N ARG A 257 12.19 6.91 7.83
CA ARG A 257 13.17 7.98 8.12
C ARG A 257 14.61 7.48 8.15
N ARG A 258 14.84 6.24 8.57
CA ARG A 258 16.19 5.67 8.77
C ARG A 258 16.66 4.79 7.61
N GLY A 259 15.71 4.19 6.88
CA GLY A 259 15.96 3.14 5.91
C GLY A 259 15.24 3.30 4.56
N GLY A 260 14.47 4.37 4.37
CA GLY A 260 13.72 4.62 3.13
C GLY A 260 12.48 3.74 2.97
N LEU A 261 11.88 3.79 1.78
CA LEU A 261 10.62 3.10 1.45
C LEU A 261 10.70 1.59 1.66
N LEU A 262 11.81 0.95 1.28
CA LEU A 262 11.99 -0.49 1.47
C LEU A 262 11.99 -0.88 2.95
N ALA A 263 12.59 -0.09 3.83
CA ALA A 263 12.61 -0.41 5.26
C ALA A 263 11.21 -0.34 5.89
N SER A 264 10.39 0.65 5.51
CA SER A 264 9.03 0.75 6.02
C SER A 264 8.11 -0.33 5.46
N ALA A 265 8.29 -0.69 4.20
CA ALA A 265 7.62 -1.82 3.58
C ALA A 265 7.97 -3.17 4.22
N LEU A 266 9.24 -3.41 4.57
CA LEU A 266 9.63 -4.60 5.32
C LEU A 266 9.01 -4.63 6.72
N ALA A 267 8.95 -3.48 7.40
CA ALA A 267 8.32 -3.37 8.72
C ALA A 267 6.82 -3.72 8.63
N HIS A 268 6.15 -3.17 7.64
CA HIS A 268 4.72 -3.37 7.41
C HIS A 268 4.39 -4.80 6.97
N ALA A 269 5.04 -5.28 5.92
CA ALA A 269 4.89 -6.66 5.47
C ALA A 269 5.23 -7.65 6.59
N GLY A 270 6.26 -7.36 7.38
CA GLY A 270 6.63 -8.17 8.54
C GLY A 270 5.51 -8.29 9.57
N LEU A 271 4.91 -7.17 10.00
CA LEU A 271 3.72 -7.22 10.87
C LEU A 271 2.61 -8.05 10.23
N ASN A 272 2.29 -7.79 8.95
CA ASN A 272 1.21 -8.49 8.24
C ASN A 272 1.44 -9.99 8.18
N VAL A 273 2.66 -10.43 7.86
CA VAL A 273 3.04 -11.85 7.75
C VAL A 273 2.98 -12.54 9.12
N VAL A 274 3.50 -11.91 10.16
CA VAL A 274 3.44 -12.45 11.53
C VAL A 274 1.97 -12.56 11.98
N HIS A 275 1.16 -11.53 11.75
CA HIS A 275 -0.27 -11.57 12.05
C HIS A 275 -0.98 -12.70 11.27
N PHE A 276 -0.86 -12.72 9.95
CA PHE A 276 -1.51 -13.72 9.10
C PHE A 276 -1.07 -15.15 9.44
N GLY A 277 0.22 -15.35 9.67
CA GLY A 277 0.83 -16.66 9.86
C GLY A 277 0.73 -17.21 11.28
N LEU A 278 0.69 -16.37 12.32
CA LEU A 278 0.78 -16.82 13.72
C LEU A 278 -0.45 -16.50 14.58
N PHE A 279 -1.34 -15.63 14.13
CA PHE A 279 -2.48 -15.16 14.92
C PHE A 279 -3.81 -15.30 14.18
N THR A 280 -4.94 -15.32 14.89
CA THR A 280 -6.30 -15.26 14.31
C THR A 280 -6.37 -14.14 13.26
N TYR A 281 -6.83 -14.45 12.04
CA TYR A 281 -6.81 -13.50 10.92
C TYR A 281 -8.17 -13.47 10.19
N PRO A 282 -8.74 -12.27 9.90
CA PRO A 282 -8.15 -10.95 10.14
C PRO A 282 -8.37 -10.43 11.57
N MET A 283 -9.33 -11.01 12.30
CA MET A 283 -9.59 -10.77 13.71
C MET A 283 -10.58 -11.81 14.25
N LEU A 284 -10.69 -11.92 15.57
CA LEU A 284 -11.70 -12.69 16.28
C LEU A 284 -13.12 -12.25 15.90
N ALA A 285 -14.02 -13.21 15.77
CA ALA A 285 -15.45 -12.95 15.73
C ALA A 285 -15.90 -12.44 17.10
N ALA A 286 -16.79 -11.44 17.12
CA ALA A 286 -17.42 -11.01 18.36
C ALA A 286 -18.10 -12.21 19.02
N ALA A 287 -17.94 -12.34 20.34
CA ALA A 287 -18.67 -13.35 21.11
C ALA A 287 -20.17 -13.18 20.84
N ARG A 288 -20.81 -14.26 20.38
CA ARG A 288 -22.26 -14.32 20.22
C ARG A 288 -22.94 -14.45 21.58
#